data_AF-A0A256XMN2-F1
#
_entry.id   AF-A0A256XMN2-F1
#
_cell.length_a   1.000
_cell.length_b   1.000
_cell.length_c   1.000
_cell.angle_alpha   90.00
_cell.angle_beta   90.00
_cell.angle_gamma   90.00
#
_symmetry.space_group_name_H-M   'P 1'
#
loop_
_entity.id
_entity.type
_entity.pdbx_description
1 polymer ?
#
loop_
_entity_poly.entity_id
_entity_poly.type
_entity_poly.pdbx_seq_one_letter_code
_entity_poly.pdbx_strand_id
1 'polypeptide(L)'
;MAKLTMTAEPGSTLMIEGKAVVEVVKGKVDVFGCELSEGSVFNIDVCKALPLYVVENAVVNVESGKVWLIDRKTIPDEWLHAVEKISNLDKTVKVAVIGGIDVGKSGFITFLTNHLVERGSRVHIIDADVGQNDIGPPTTIALGVTDYKITSLSDVPMYDAVFVGAISPHGIIQRCVSAVTILKNLALKNNAEFLILNTTGWVSDPGGRELKLSKISAFNPDVVVGIGERGELEHLLKYFEKFYEVIRLPPAAYVKKRSRSERKIIRKSNYARWFENAKYENSLWRNMSRSLSFCY
;
A
#
# COMPACT_ATOMS: atom_id res chain seq x y z
N MET A 1 2.20 24.08 -17.68
CA MET A 1 2.84 24.12 -16.34
C MET A 1 4.34 23.95 -16.54
N ALA A 2 5.18 24.47 -15.64
CA ALA A 2 6.63 24.33 -15.77
C ALA A 2 7.03 22.85 -15.60
N LYS A 3 7.87 22.36 -16.51
CA LYS A 3 8.45 21.01 -16.52
C LYS A 3 9.86 21.12 -15.96
N LEU A 4 10.15 20.37 -14.89
CA LEU A 4 11.49 20.30 -14.29
C LEU A 4 12.21 19.08 -14.85
N THR A 5 13.38 19.28 -15.46
CA THR A 5 14.23 18.18 -15.92
C THR A 5 15.36 17.97 -14.92
N MET A 6 15.50 16.74 -14.43
CA MET A 6 16.52 16.32 -13.48
C MET A 6 17.44 15.31 -14.13
N THR A 7 18.74 15.45 -13.90
CA THR A 7 19.75 14.45 -14.27
C THR A 7 20.32 13.88 -12.99
N ALA A 8 20.45 12.56 -12.91
CA ALA A 8 20.96 11.88 -11.73
C ALA A 8 21.83 10.67 -12.12
N GLU A 9 22.83 10.40 -11.29
CA GLU A 9 23.82 9.35 -11.49
C GLU A 9 23.44 8.06 -10.73
N PRO A 10 23.89 6.88 -11.19
CA PRO A 10 23.64 5.61 -10.50
C PRO A 10 24.02 5.64 -9.02
N GLY A 11 23.22 4.95 -8.20
CA GLY A 11 23.45 4.89 -6.74
C GLY A 11 22.77 6.00 -5.95
N SER A 12 22.27 7.05 -6.61
CA SER A 12 21.43 8.09 -6.01
C SER A 12 19.94 7.73 -6.06
N THR A 13 19.12 8.44 -5.30
CA THR A 13 17.65 8.34 -5.33
C THR A 13 17.05 9.73 -5.56
N LEU A 14 16.26 9.88 -6.62
CA LEU A 14 15.40 11.03 -6.85
C LEU A 14 14.10 10.85 -6.07
N MET A 15 13.86 11.69 -5.08
CA MET A 15 12.59 11.72 -4.36
C MET A 15 11.64 12.70 -5.04
N ILE A 16 10.45 12.23 -5.40
CA ILE A 16 9.43 13.07 -6.04
C ILE A 16 8.16 13.04 -5.20
N GLU A 17 7.67 14.21 -4.82
CA GLU A 17 6.49 14.37 -3.97
C GLU A 17 5.40 15.25 -4.61
N GLY A 18 4.16 14.81 -4.45
CA GLY A 18 2.96 15.59 -4.78
C GLY A 18 2.27 15.08 -6.04
N LYS A 19 1.21 15.79 -6.44
CA LYS A 19 0.50 15.48 -7.69
C LYS A 19 1.43 15.77 -8.87
N ALA A 20 2.12 14.76 -9.36
CA ALA A 20 3.19 14.90 -10.34
C ALA A 20 2.99 13.89 -11.49
N VAL A 21 3.33 14.30 -12.71
CA VAL A 21 3.54 13.38 -13.84
C VAL A 21 5.04 13.25 -14.04
N VAL A 22 5.52 12.01 -14.06
CA VAL A 22 6.95 11.71 -14.15
C VAL A 22 7.21 10.94 -15.43
N GLU A 23 8.20 11.37 -16.20
CA GLU A 23 8.64 10.74 -17.45
C GLU A 23 10.14 10.43 -17.35
N VAL A 24 10.51 9.18 -17.60
CA VAL A 24 11.91 8.77 -17.76
C VAL A 24 12.31 9.04 -19.20
N VAL A 25 13.09 10.09 -19.43
CA VAL A 25 13.52 10.53 -20.77
C VAL A 25 14.71 9.72 -21.26
N LYS A 26 15.58 9.31 -20.35
CA LYS A 26 16.77 8.52 -20.65
C LYS A 26 17.19 7.72 -19.43
N GLY A 27 17.79 6.57 -19.66
CA GLY A 27 18.35 5.72 -18.60
C GLY A 27 17.31 4.81 -17.95
N LYS A 28 17.61 4.38 -16.72
CA LYS A 28 16.79 3.43 -15.97
C LYS A 28 16.71 3.83 -14.50
N VAL A 29 15.50 3.83 -13.96
CA VAL A 29 15.22 4.05 -12.53
C VAL A 29 14.41 2.88 -11.98
N ASP A 30 14.52 2.64 -10.67
CA ASP A 30 13.72 1.67 -9.94
C ASP A 30 12.78 2.41 -8.96
N VAL A 31 11.49 2.09 -9.01
CA VAL A 31 10.49 2.53 -8.04
C VAL A 31 9.93 1.32 -7.32
N PHE A 32 10.39 1.09 -6.11
CA PHE A 32 9.97 -0.05 -5.29
C PHE A 32 10.08 -1.41 -6.03
N GLY A 33 11.17 -1.68 -6.74
CA GLY A 33 11.34 -2.92 -7.52
C GLY A 33 10.69 -2.88 -8.91
N CYS A 34 10.05 -1.78 -9.29
CA CYS A 34 9.56 -1.52 -10.64
C CYS A 34 10.62 -0.75 -11.44
N GLU A 35 11.36 -1.44 -12.29
CA GLU A 35 12.31 -0.82 -13.20
C GLU A 35 11.57 -0.11 -14.35
N LEU A 36 11.85 1.17 -14.50
CA LEU A 36 11.27 2.06 -15.51
C LEU A 36 12.39 2.58 -16.39
N SER A 37 12.29 2.33 -17.69
CA SER A 37 13.25 2.77 -18.71
C SER A 37 12.75 3.97 -19.50
N GLU A 38 13.57 4.45 -20.43
CA GLU A 38 13.22 5.49 -21.40
C GLU A 38 11.81 5.30 -22.01
N GLY A 39 11.03 6.37 -22.00
CA GLY A 39 9.63 6.42 -22.46
C GLY A 39 8.59 6.09 -21.39
N SER A 40 8.99 5.61 -20.21
CA SER A 40 8.05 5.31 -19.12
C SER A 40 7.43 6.58 -18.55
N VAL A 41 6.10 6.60 -18.41
CA VAL A 41 5.34 7.70 -17.80
C VAL A 41 4.43 7.17 -16.70
N PHE A 42 4.46 7.81 -15.53
CA PHE A 42 3.60 7.45 -14.40
C PHE A 42 3.20 8.67 -13.57
N ASN A 43 2.21 8.48 -12.71
CA ASN A 43 1.65 9.54 -11.88
C ASN A 43 2.01 9.33 -10.41
N ILE A 44 2.22 10.43 -9.69
CA ILE A 44 2.33 10.45 -8.24
C ILE A 44 1.11 11.18 -7.70
N ASP A 45 0.43 10.58 -6.72
CA ASP A 45 -0.73 11.19 -6.10
C ASP A 45 -0.37 12.35 -5.18
N VAL A 46 -1.35 13.22 -4.96
CA VAL A 46 -1.24 14.31 -3.98
C VAL A 46 -0.79 13.77 -2.62
N CYS A 47 0.20 14.45 -2.02
CA CYS A 47 0.77 14.09 -0.72
C CYS A 47 1.36 12.66 -0.64
N LYS A 48 1.66 12.00 -1.76
CA LYS A 48 2.57 10.85 -1.82
C LYS A 48 3.97 11.30 -2.24
N ALA A 49 4.96 10.50 -1.86
CA ALA A 49 6.34 10.66 -2.28
C ALA A 49 6.84 9.28 -2.72
N LEU A 50 7.48 9.20 -3.89
CA LEU A 50 8.06 7.96 -4.41
C LEU A 50 9.59 8.10 -4.51
N PRO A 51 10.35 7.07 -4.11
CA PRO A 51 11.80 7.00 -4.32
C PRO A 51 12.10 6.40 -5.69
N LEU A 52 12.70 7.18 -6.58
CA LEU A 52 13.24 6.70 -7.85
C LEU A 52 14.73 6.45 -7.66
N TYR A 53 15.10 5.21 -7.35
CA TYR A 53 16.51 4.81 -7.27
C TYR A 53 17.10 4.78 -8.68
N VAL A 54 18.24 5.41 -8.89
CA VAL A 54 18.86 5.53 -10.20
C VAL A 54 19.74 4.30 -10.43
N VAL A 55 19.36 3.47 -11.40
CA VAL A 55 20.08 2.24 -11.78
C VAL A 55 21.13 2.55 -12.83
N GLU A 56 20.76 3.36 -13.81
CA GLU A 56 21.64 3.88 -14.87
C GLU A 56 21.48 5.40 -14.95
N ASN A 57 22.49 6.11 -15.46
CA ASN A 57 22.44 7.57 -15.64
C ASN A 57 21.10 7.98 -16.25
N ALA A 58 20.29 8.72 -15.48
CA ALA A 58 18.90 8.96 -15.81
C ALA A 58 18.62 10.44 -16.01
N VAL A 59 17.78 10.73 -17.01
CA VAL A 59 17.16 12.04 -17.21
C VAL A 59 15.67 11.87 -16.94
N VAL A 60 15.16 12.55 -15.93
CA VAL A 60 13.76 12.45 -15.49
C VAL A 60 13.09 13.80 -15.59
N ASN A 61 11.98 13.83 -16.29
CA ASN A 61 11.10 14.97 -16.39
C ASN A 61 9.99 14.86 -15.34
N VAL A 62 9.75 15.95 -14.62
CA VAL A 62 8.72 16.03 -13.58
C VAL A 62 7.83 17.24 -13.85
N GLU A 63 6.56 16.98 -14.12
CA GLU A 63 5.53 17.99 -14.28
C GLU A 63 4.72 18.10 -12.99
N SER A 64 4.82 19.26 -12.34
CA SER A 64 4.25 19.51 -11.00
C SER A 64 4.89 18.63 -9.91
N GLY A 65 4.84 19.09 -8.66
CA GLY A 65 5.45 18.40 -7.52
C GLY A 65 6.81 18.96 -7.11
N LYS A 66 7.40 18.34 -6.10
CA LYS A 66 8.69 18.71 -5.51
C LYS A 66 9.68 17.58 -5.76
N VAL A 67 10.90 17.94 -6.12
CA VAL A 67 11.98 16.98 -6.37
C VAL A 67 13.19 17.32 -5.52
N TRP A 68 13.82 16.31 -4.95
CA TRP A 68 15.13 16.44 -4.30
C TRP A 68 15.94 15.15 -4.49
N LEU A 69 17.26 15.29 -4.53
CA LEU A 69 18.19 14.18 -4.71
C LEU A 69 18.73 13.71 -3.36
N ILE A 70 18.94 12.41 -3.22
CA ILE A 70 19.63 11.79 -2.10
C ILE A 70 20.72 10.88 -2.67
N ASP A 71 21.97 11.10 -2.29
CA ASP A 71 23.13 10.36 -2.84
C ASP A 71 23.32 8.98 -2.19
N ARG A 72 22.22 8.21 -2.08
CA ARG A 72 22.19 6.82 -1.63
C ARG A 72 20.85 6.16 -1.95
N LYS A 73 20.79 4.83 -1.81
CA LYS A 73 19.56 4.05 -1.75
C LYS A 73 18.73 4.43 -0.51
N THR A 74 17.42 4.57 -0.67
CA THR A 74 16.49 4.93 0.43
C THR A 74 15.65 3.75 0.94
N ILE A 75 15.52 2.69 0.14
CA ILE A 75 14.89 1.43 0.54
C ILE A 75 15.92 0.59 1.30
N PRO A 76 15.66 0.20 2.56
CA PRO A 76 16.57 -0.62 3.36
C PRO A 76 16.77 -2.02 2.77
N ASP A 77 17.96 -2.59 2.89
CA ASP A 77 18.27 -3.94 2.40
C ASP A 77 17.50 -5.03 3.18
N GLU A 78 17.10 -4.75 4.41
CA GLU A 78 16.23 -5.61 5.21
C GLU A 78 14.88 -5.86 4.53
N TRP A 79 14.38 -4.91 3.72
CA TRP A 79 13.17 -5.12 2.94
C TRP A 79 13.39 -6.20 1.88
N LEU A 80 14.55 -6.23 1.23
CA LEU A 80 14.90 -7.25 0.25
C LEU A 80 15.02 -8.63 0.91
N HIS A 81 15.70 -8.74 2.05
CA HIS A 81 15.77 -10.01 2.80
C HIS A 81 14.39 -10.52 3.22
N ALA A 82 13.48 -9.62 3.61
CA ALA A 82 12.10 -9.99 3.93
C ALA A 82 11.33 -10.50 2.70
N VAL A 83 11.50 -9.85 1.55
CA VAL A 83 10.93 -10.31 0.28
C VAL A 83 11.45 -11.70 -0.08
N GLU A 84 12.76 -11.93 -0.03
CA GLU A 84 13.36 -13.24 -0.31
C GLU A 84 12.81 -14.33 0.61
N LYS A 85 12.71 -14.04 1.90
CA LYS A 85 12.14 -14.96 2.88
C LYS A 85 10.67 -15.29 2.61
N ILE A 86 9.85 -14.28 2.29
CA ILE A 86 8.42 -14.46 2.02
C ILE A 86 8.19 -15.20 0.71
N SER A 87 8.95 -14.88 -0.32
CA SER A 87 8.79 -15.42 -1.67
C SER A 87 9.27 -16.86 -1.84
N ASN A 88 10.03 -17.39 -0.87
CA ASN A 88 10.52 -18.77 -0.87
C ASN A 88 9.63 -19.73 -0.05
N LEU A 89 8.42 -19.31 0.34
CA LEU A 89 7.47 -20.17 1.06
C LEU A 89 6.63 -21.00 0.07
N ASP A 90 6.62 -22.32 0.22
CA ASP A 90 6.04 -23.28 -0.76
C ASP A 90 4.50 -23.47 -0.69
N LYS A 91 3.77 -22.51 -0.15
CA LYS A 91 2.30 -22.61 0.09
C LYS A 91 1.63 -21.27 -0.16
N THR A 92 0.30 -21.23 -0.23
CA THR A 92 -0.43 -19.95 -0.23
C THR A 92 0.02 -19.10 0.96
N VAL A 93 0.69 -17.99 0.67
CA VAL A 93 1.33 -17.15 1.68
C VAL A 93 0.42 -16.00 2.04
N LYS A 94 0.01 -15.93 3.30
CA LYS A 94 -0.68 -14.76 3.84
C LYS A 94 0.29 -13.88 4.62
N VAL A 95 0.44 -12.63 4.18
CA VAL A 95 1.33 -11.66 4.82
C VAL A 95 0.49 -10.54 5.41
N ALA A 96 0.63 -10.27 6.71
CA ALA A 96 0.01 -9.10 7.31
C ALA A 96 1.05 -8.02 7.63
N VAL A 97 0.85 -6.81 7.13
CA VAL A 97 1.77 -5.69 7.36
C VAL A 97 1.19 -4.75 8.41
N ILE A 98 1.90 -4.58 9.53
CA ILE A 98 1.53 -3.70 10.64
C ILE A 98 2.60 -2.65 10.91
N GLY A 99 2.19 -1.51 11.46
CA GLY A 99 3.10 -0.42 11.78
C GLY A 99 2.35 0.88 12.04
N GLY A 100 3.06 1.86 12.58
CA GLY A 100 2.54 3.21 12.83
C GLY A 100 2.11 3.95 11.56
N ILE A 101 1.71 5.20 11.71
CA ILE A 101 1.36 6.05 10.55
C ILE A 101 2.66 6.51 9.88
N ASP A 102 2.69 6.54 8.54
CA ASP A 102 3.82 7.02 7.74
C ASP A 102 5.18 6.34 8.04
N VAL A 103 5.15 5.01 8.25
CA VAL A 103 6.36 4.18 8.41
C VAL A 103 6.78 3.45 7.12
N GLY A 104 6.02 3.61 6.03
CA GLY A 104 6.34 2.98 4.73
C GLY A 104 5.58 1.70 4.41
N LYS A 105 4.51 1.34 5.16
CA LYS A 105 3.70 0.13 4.90
C LYS A 105 3.26 -0.03 3.44
N SER A 106 2.62 0.99 2.87
CA SER A 106 2.19 0.93 1.47
C SER A 106 3.38 0.74 0.52
N GLY A 107 4.51 1.43 0.77
CA GLY A 107 5.74 1.28 -0.02
C GLY A 107 6.34 -0.13 0.07
N PHE A 108 6.35 -0.74 1.26
CA PHE A 108 6.80 -2.12 1.42
C PHE A 108 5.87 -3.11 0.71
N ILE A 109 4.55 -2.89 0.77
CA ILE A 109 3.60 -3.75 0.04
C ILE A 109 3.80 -3.61 -1.46
N THR A 110 4.00 -2.39 -1.99
CA THR A 110 4.38 -2.16 -3.40
C THR A 110 5.67 -2.92 -3.73
N PHE A 111 6.70 -2.79 -2.89
CA PHE A 111 7.99 -3.45 -3.05
C PHE A 111 7.87 -4.99 -3.09
N LEU A 112 7.17 -5.56 -2.11
CA LEU A 112 6.90 -7.01 -2.05
C LEU A 112 6.09 -7.47 -3.26
N THR A 113 5.04 -6.72 -3.64
CA THR A 113 4.20 -7.06 -4.80
C THR A 113 5.02 -7.13 -6.08
N ASN A 114 5.87 -6.14 -6.34
CA ASN A 114 6.68 -6.09 -7.57
C ASN A 114 7.65 -7.27 -7.68
N HIS A 115 8.25 -7.71 -6.56
CA HIS A 115 9.15 -8.86 -6.55
C HIS A 115 8.43 -10.20 -6.70
N LEU A 116 7.21 -10.32 -6.15
CA LEU A 116 6.40 -11.52 -6.33
C LEU A 116 5.89 -11.63 -7.77
N VAL A 117 5.45 -10.51 -8.36
CA VAL A 117 5.04 -10.45 -9.76
C VAL A 117 6.21 -10.74 -10.72
N GLU A 118 7.43 -10.25 -10.43
CA GLU A 118 8.63 -10.60 -11.20
C GLU A 118 8.87 -12.11 -11.27
N ARG A 119 8.46 -12.85 -10.23
CA ARG A 119 8.53 -14.32 -10.17
C ARG A 119 7.32 -15.02 -10.80
N GLY A 120 6.45 -14.27 -11.47
CA GLY A 120 5.26 -14.79 -12.16
C GLY A 120 4.03 -14.98 -11.27
N SER A 121 4.05 -14.51 -10.02
CA SER A 121 2.92 -14.70 -9.10
C SER A 121 1.83 -13.66 -9.30
N ARG A 122 0.58 -14.10 -9.14
CA ARG A 122 -0.60 -13.21 -9.06
C ARG A 122 -0.88 -12.81 -7.62
N VAL A 123 -0.71 -11.53 -7.31
CA VAL A 123 -0.74 -11.01 -5.93
C VAL A 123 -2.10 -10.42 -5.60
N HIS A 124 -2.66 -10.84 -4.47
CA HIS A 124 -3.90 -10.33 -3.91
C HIS A 124 -3.59 -9.42 -2.71
N ILE A 125 -4.22 -8.26 -2.65
CA ILE A 125 -3.95 -7.25 -1.62
C ILE A 125 -5.27 -6.80 -1.00
N ILE A 126 -5.43 -7.02 0.31
CA ILE A 126 -6.53 -6.44 1.08
C ILE A 126 -6.05 -5.11 1.66
N ASP A 127 -6.59 -4.00 1.17
CA ASP A 127 -6.40 -2.69 1.77
C ASP A 127 -7.42 -2.44 2.88
N ALA A 128 -6.98 -2.64 4.12
CA ALA A 128 -7.81 -2.46 5.31
C ALA A 128 -7.49 -1.18 6.08
N ASP A 129 -6.84 -0.18 5.45
CA ASP A 129 -6.76 1.19 5.96
C ASP A 129 -7.98 2.02 5.55
N VAL A 130 -9.04 1.93 6.36
CA VAL A 130 -10.30 2.65 6.11
C VAL A 130 -10.17 4.18 6.08
N GLY A 131 -9.08 4.72 6.63
CA GLY A 131 -8.84 6.16 6.68
C GLY A 131 -8.10 6.71 5.46
N GLN A 132 -7.32 5.87 4.79
CA GLN A 132 -6.47 6.21 3.65
C GLN A 132 -6.36 5.05 2.65
N ASN A 133 -7.50 4.47 2.28
CA ASN A 133 -7.55 3.35 1.33
C ASN A 133 -7.01 3.81 -0.04
N ASP A 134 -5.99 3.10 -0.53
CA ASP A 134 -5.31 3.34 -1.79
C ASP A 134 -5.97 2.59 -2.95
N ILE A 135 -6.53 1.39 -2.70
CA ILE A 135 -7.08 0.48 -3.72
C ILE A 135 -8.55 0.75 -4.00
N GLY A 136 -9.37 0.85 -2.96
CA GLY A 136 -10.82 0.96 -3.08
C GLY A 136 -11.36 2.36 -2.85
N PRO A 137 -12.69 2.54 -3.00
CA PRO A 137 -13.36 3.78 -2.64
C PRO A 137 -13.15 4.11 -1.16
N PRO A 138 -13.18 5.39 -0.79
CA PRO A 138 -13.19 5.79 0.62
C PRO A 138 -14.25 5.04 1.43
N THR A 139 -13.98 4.79 2.72
CA THR A 139 -14.89 4.08 3.64
C THR A 139 -15.19 2.61 3.28
N THR A 140 -14.32 2.01 2.49
CA THR A 140 -14.33 0.57 2.20
C THR A 140 -13.08 -0.10 2.76
N ILE A 141 -13.14 -1.42 2.88
CA ILE A 141 -11.97 -2.29 2.86
C ILE A 141 -12.02 -2.98 1.51
N ALA A 142 -10.93 -2.97 0.77
CA ALA A 142 -10.92 -3.40 -0.63
C ALA A 142 -9.94 -4.55 -0.86
N LEU A 143 -10.28 -5.43 -1.79
CA LEU A 143 -9.41 -6.44 -2.36
C LEU A 143 -8.99 -5.96 -3.74
N GLY A 144 -7.68 -5.77 -3.94
CA GLY A 144 -7.07 -5.56 -5.25
C GLY A 144 -6.30 -6.78 -5.70
N VAL A 145 -6.15 -6.93 -7.01
CA VAL A 145 -5.40 -8.05 -7.60
C VAL A 145 -4.53 -7.53 -8.73
N THR A 146 -3.27 -7.91 -8.76
CA THR A 146 -2.33 -7.56 -9.83
C THR A 146 -1.39 -8.72 -10.16
N ASP A 147 -1.06 -8.82 -11.44
CA ASP A 147 -0.05 -9.68 -12.05
C ASP A 147 0.99 -8.86 -12.84
N TYR A 148 1.00 -7.53 -12.63
CA TYR A 148 1.97 -6.61 -13.20
C TYR A 148 2.55 -5.68 -12.12
N LYS A 149 3.74 -5.13 -12.39
CA LYS A 149 4.42 -4.23 -11.46
C LYS A 149 3.73 -2.88 -11.37
N ILE A 150 3.76 -2.31 -10.18
CA ILE A 150 3.08 -1.07 -9.82
C ILE A 150 4.08 -0.06 -9.22
N THR A 151 3.82 1.23 -9.38
CA THR A 151 4.62 2.29 -8.74
C THR A 151 4.02 2.70 -7.39
N SER A 152 2.73 2.46 -7.21
CA SER A 152 1.93 2.83 -6.04
C SER A 152 0.82 1.80 -5.81
N LEU A 153 0.41 1.58 -4.56
CA LEU A 153 -0.75 0.73 -4.26
C LEU A 153 -2.04 1.18 -4.95
N SER A 154 -2.16 2.47 -5.28
CA SER A 154 -3.32 2.99 -6.03
C SER A 154 -3.36 2.57 -7.50
N ASP A 155 -2.27 1.97 -8.01
CA ASP A 155 -2.22 1.42 -9.37
C ASP A 155 -2.81 0.00 -9.43
N VAL A 156 -3.10 -0.61 -8.28
CA VAL A 156 -3.69 -1.95 -8.18
C VAL A 156 -5.18 -1.87 -8.53
N PRO A 157 -5.65 -2.62 -9.55
CA PRO A 157 -7.07 -2.69 -9.87
C PRO A 157 -7.85 -3.29 -8.70
N MET A 158 -8.96 -2.62 -8.34
CA MET A 158 -9.89 -3.17 -7.36
C MET A 158 -10.64 -4.36 -7.97
N TYR A 159 -10.65 -5.47 -7.24
CA TYR A 159 -11.41 -6.68 -7.58
C TYR A 159 -12.76 -6.71 -6.87
N ASP A 160 -12.79 -6.40 -5.57
CA ASP A 160 -14.04 -6.28 -4.79
C ASP A 160 -13.80 -5.40 -3.55
N ALA A 161 -14.85 -4.97 -2.86
CA ALA A 161 -14.76 -4.22 -1.62
C ALA A 161 -15.98 -4.45 -0.72
N VAL A 162 -15.77 -4.26 0.59
CA VAL A 162 -16.83 -4.25 1.60
C VAL A 162 -17.01 -2.84 2.13
N PHE A 163 -18.24 -2.32 2.08
CA PHE A 163 -18.57 -1.03 2.66
C PHE A 163 -18.52 -1.10 4.18
N VAL A 164 -17.60 -0.35 4.78
CA VAL A 164 -17.56 -0.21 6.24
C VAL A 164 -18.19 1.10 6.71
N GLY A 165 -18.33 2.10 5.83
CA GLY A 165 -19.07 3.33 6.10
C GLY A 165 -18.42 4.26 7.13
N ALA A 166 -17.12 4.12 7.39
CA ALA A 166 -16.38 5.01 8.28
C ALA A 166 -14.96 5.27 7.77
N ILE A 167 -14.43 6.46 8.11
CA ILE A 167 -13.06 6.89 7.84
C ILE A 167 -12.09 6.58 9.00
N SER A 168 -12.57 5.85 10.01
CA SER A 168 -11.83 5.40 11.18
C SER A 168 -12.41 4.07 11.63
N PRO A 169 -11.59 3.11 12.06
CA PRO A 169 -12.06 1.83 12.59
C PRO A 169 -12.63 1.95 14.02
N HIS A 170 -12.47 3.10 14.68
CA HIS A 170 -12.99 3.33 16.03
C HIS A 170 -14.52 3.19 16.04
N GLY A 171 -15.05 2.38 16.97
CA GLY A 171 -16.49 2.08 17.07
C GLY A 171 -17.03 1.09 16.03
N ILE A 172 -16.22 0.60 15.08
CA ILE A 172 -16.63 -0.37 14.06
C ILE A 172 -15.65 -1.53 13.87
N ILE A 173 -14.85 -1.86 14.90
CA ILE A 173 -13.82 -2.90 14.85
C ILE A 173 -14.36 -4.21 14.27
N GLN A 174 -15.50 -4.69 14.78
CA GLN A 174 -16.12 -5.93 14.32
C GLN A 174 -16.47 -5.91 12.82
N ARG A 175 -16.98 -4.78 12.32
CA ARG A 175 -17.29 -4.62 10.88
C ARG A 175 -16.01 -4.70 10.04
N CYS A 176 -14.93 -4.06 10.49
CA CYS A 176 -13.64 -4.14 9.82
C CYS A 176 -13.04 -5.56 9.83
N VAL A 177 -13.18 -6.30 10.94
CA VAL A 177 -12.71 -7.68 11.07
C VAL A 177 -13.52 -8.62 10.17
N SER A 178 -14.85 -8.47 10.13
CA SER A 178 -15.72 -9.23 9.23
C SER A 178 -15.40 -8.96 7.76
N ALA A 179 -15.20 -7.70 7.38
CA ALA A 179 -14.83 -7.32 6.01
C ALA A 179 -13.51 -7.98 5.56
N VAL A 180 -12.47 -7.97 6.42
CA VAL A 180 -11.21 -8.68 6.14
C VAL A 180 -11.43 -10.18 6.00
N THR A 181 -12.26 -10.79 6.85
CA THR A 181 -12.58 -12.22 6.75
C THR A 181 -13.30 -12.56 5.43
N ILE A 182 -14.29 -11.76 5.03
CA ILE A 182 -15.03 -11.93 3.77
C ILE A 182 -14.07 -11.87 2.58
N LEU A 183 -13.26 -10.81 2.49
CA LEU A 183 -12.36 -10.60 1.37
C LEU A 183 -11.20 -11.60 1.35
N LYS A 184 -10.71 -12.04 2.52
CA LYS A 184 -9.75 -13.15 2.60
C LYS A 184 -10.34 -14.42 2.01
N ASN A 185 -11.56 -14.78 2.41
CA ASN A 185 -12.21 -15.99 1.91
C ASN A 185 -12.48 -15.89 0.40
N LEU A 186 -12.84 -14.71 -0.10
CA LEU A 186 -12.98 -14.45 -1.54
C LEU A 186 -11.65 -14.62 -2.28
N ALA A 187 -10.55 -14.04 -1.78
CA ALA A 187 -9.23 -14.19 -2.38
C ALA A 187 -8.78 -15.66 -2.42
N LEU A 188 -8.98 -16.41 -1.33
CA LEU A 188 -8.65 -17.84 -1.27
C LEU A 188 -9.48 -18.67 -2.26
N LYS A 189 -10.79 -18.36 -2.40
CA LYS A 189 -11.64 -19.00 -3.43
C LYS A 189 -11.18 -18.70 -4.86
N ASN A 190 -10.52 -17.55 -5.06
CA ASN A 190 -9.92 -17.14 -6.33
C ASN A 190 -8.46 -17.59 -6.49
N ASN A 191 -8.04 -18.63 -5.75
CA ASN A 191 -6.72 -19.24 -5.83
C ASN A 191 -5.57 -18.25 -5.58
N ALA A 192 -5.71 -17.36 -4.58
CA ALA A 192 -4.61 -16.48 -4.19
C ALA A 192 -3.37 -17.29 -3.79
N GLU A 193 -2.26 -17.07 -4.50
CA GLU A 193 -0.93 -17.59 -4.13
C GLU A 193 -0.33 -16.73 -3.01
N PHE A 194 -0.37 -15.40 -3.20
CA PHE A 194 0.05 -14.43 -2.21
C PHE A 194 -1.12 -13.52 -1.84
N LEU A 195 -1.42 -13.43 -0.55
CA LEU A 195 -2.45 -12.56 0.00
C LEU A 195 -1.83 -11.62 1.03
N ILE A 196 -1.76 -10.34 0.71
CA ILE A 196 -1.13 -9.31 1.55
C ILE A 196 -2.22 -8.45 2.19
N LEU A 197 -2.17 -8.28 3.51
CA LEU A 197 -3.06 -7.40 4.25
C LEU A 197 -2.34 -6.10 4.62
N ASN A 198 -2.75 -4.99 4.01
CA ASN A 198 -2.41 -3.64 4.46
C ASN A 198 -3.30 -3.27 5.66
N THR A 199 -2.73 -2.64 6.68
CA THR A 199 -3.47 -2.28 7.89
C THR A 199 -3.32 -0.81 8.26
N THR A 200 -4.29 -0.27 9.01
CA THR A 200 -4.26 1.11 9.53
C THR A 200 -3.02 1.44 10.35
N GLY A 201 -2.61 2.70 10.42
CA GLY A 201 -1.52 3.12 11.33
C GLY A 201 -1.87 3.18 12.83
N TRP A 202 -2.99 2.60 13.26
CA TRP A 202 -3.49 2.68 14.64
C TRP A 202 -2.94 1.53 15.49
N VAL A 203 -1.88 1.79 16.27
CA VAL A 203 -1.12 0.75 16.99
C VAL A 203 -0.88 1.00 18.48
N SER A 204 -1.07 2.22 18.98
CA SER A 204 -0.52 2.62 20.29
C SER A 204 -1.48 2.42 21.47
N ASP A 205 -2.74 2.86 21.37
CA ASP A 205 -3.72 2.78 22.46
C ASP A 205 -4.50 1.44 22.48
N PRO A 206 -5.28 1.15 23.54
CA PRO A 206 -5.99 -0.11 23.69
C PRO A 206 -6.89 -0.48 22.51
N GLY A 207 -7.57 0.49 21.90
CA GLY A 207 -8.45 0.24 20.75
C GLY A 207 -7.66 -0.13 19.49
N GLY A 208 -6.52 0.53 19.27
CA GLY A 208 -5.58 0.15 18.22
C GLY A 208 -5.05 -1.27 18.42
N ARG A 209 -4.68 -1.63 19.66
CA ARG A 209 -4.23 -2.99 19.99
C ARG A 209 -5.31 -4.03 19.76
N GLU A 210 -6.53 -3.81 20.25
CA GLU A 210 -7.67 -4.70 20.04
C GLU A 210 -7.97 -4.91 18.55
N LEU A 211 -7.95 -3.84 17.76
CA LEU A 211 -8.14 -3.93 16.32
C LEU A 211 -7.05 -4.78 15.66
N LYS A 212 -5.77 -4.60 16.02
CA LYS A 212 -4.67 -5.40 15.47
C LYS A 212 -4.81 -6.86 15.85
N LEU A 213 -5.01 -7.16 17.13
CA LEU A 213 -5.17 -8.54 17.60
C LEU A 213 -6.33 -9.22 16.87
N SER A 214 -7.50 -8.59 16.82
CA SER A 214 -8.69 -9.15 16.19
C SER A 214 -8.52 -9.32 14.67
N LYS A 215 -7.99 -8.31 13.98
CA LYS A 215 -7.83 -8.34 12.52
C LYS A 215 -6.76 -9.35 12.08
N ILE A 216 -5.62 -9.39 12.77
CA ILE A 216 -4.54 -10.34 12.46
C ILE A 216 -4.98 -11.76 12.76
N SER A 217 -5.64 -12.02 13.89
CA SER A 217 -6.17 -13.35 14.20
C SER A 217 -7.24 -13.82 13.21
N ALA A 218 -8.14 -12.93 12.79
CA ALA A 218 -9.15 -13.26 11.78
C ALA A 218 -8.53 -13.48 10.38
N PHE A 219 -7.47 -12.74 10.05
CA PHE A 219 -6.72 -12.93 8.81
C PHE A 219 -5.90 -14.24 8.83
N ASN A 220 -5.38 -14.63 10.00
CA ASN A 220 -4.56 -15.81 10.24
C ASN A 220 -3.37 -15.88 9.25
N PRO A 221 -2.41 -14.94 9.30
CA PRO A 221 -1.28 -14.90 8.38
C PRO A 221 -0.29 -16.04 8.61
N ASP A 222 0.55 -16.28 7.62
CA ASP A 222 1.78 -17.07 7.80
C ASP A 222 2.91 -16.19 8.32
N VAL A 223 2.95 -14.93 7.86
CA VAL A 223 3.97 -13.94 8.23
C VAL A 223 3.33 -12.62 8.67
N VAL A 224 3.77 -12.09 9.81
CA VAL A 224 3.47 -10.72 10.25
C VAL A 224 4.73 -9.87 10.05
N VAL A 225 4.62 -8.86 9.19
CA VAL A 225 5.69 -7.87 8.98
C VAL A 225 5.37 -6.63 9.81
N GLY A 226 6.23 -6.33 10.78
CA GLY A 226 6.18 -5.11 11.58
C GLY A 226 7.16 -4.06 11.07
N ILE A 227 6.66 -2.92 10.62
CA ILE A 227 7.48 -1.79 10.13
C ILE A 227 7.38 -0.64 11.11
N GLY A 228 8.49 -0.23 11.71
CA GLY A 228 8.52 0.88 12.66
C GLY A 228 9.89 1.04 13.31
N GLU A 229 10.00 2.07 14.15
CA GLU A 229 11.23 2.31 14.90
C GLU A 229 11.46 1.20 15.94
N ARG A 230 12.72 1.00 16.33
CA ARG A 230 13.09 -0.06 17.28
C ARG A 230 12.29 0.09 18.58
N GLY A 231 11.54 -0.95 18.94
CA GLY A 231 10.72 -0.99 20.15
C GLY A 231 9.28 -0.49 20.00
N GLU A 232 8.95 0.27 18.94
CA GLU A 232 7.65 0.92 18.76
C GLU A 232 6.47 -0.07 18.72
N LEU A 233 6.70 -1.26 18.15
CA LEU A 233 5.67 -2.27 17.91
C LEU A 233 5.80 -3.50 18.81
N GLU A 234 6.76 -3.54 19.74
CA GLU A 234 7.07 -4.76 20.50
C GLU A 234 5.91 -5.25 21.37
N HIS A 235 5.03 -4.35 21.81
CA HIS A 235 3.82 -4.72 22.54
C HIS A 235 2.82 -5.54 21.69
N LEU A 236 2.92 -5.48 20.36
CA LEU A 236 2.14 -6.30 19.43
C LEU A 236 2.98 -7.47 18.90
N LEU A 237 4.20 -7.22 18.46
CA LEU A 237 5.02 -8.22 17.77
C LEU A 237 5.38 -9.40 18.68
N LYS A 238 5.72 -9.15 19.96
CA LYS A 238 5.97 -10.24 20.93
C LYS A 238 4.75 -11.13 21.19
N TYR A 239 3.55 -10.59 21.00
CA TYR A 239 2.34 -11.40 21.09
C TYR A 239 2.18 -12.26 19.83
N PHE A 240 2.38 -11.67 18.64
CA PHE A 240 2.24 -12.37 17.37
C PHE A 240 3.29 -13.45 17.14
N GLU A 241 4.50 -13.30 17.65
CA GLU A 241 5.57 -14.32 17.61
C GLU A 241 5.17 -15.66 18.22
N LYS A 242 4.17 -15.68 19.11
CA LYS A 242 3.67 -16.92 19.72
C LYS A 242 2.86 -17.77 18.74
N PHE A 243 2.45 -17.21 17.62
CA PHE A 243 1.50 -17.82 16.68
C PHE A 243 1.96 -17.76 15.22
N TYR A 244 2.80 -16.79 14.86
CA TYR A 244 3.16 -16.48 13.48
C TYR A 244 4.66 -16.23 13.34
N GLU A 245 5.17 -16.40 12.13
CA GLU A 245 6.49 -15.89 11.75
C GLU A 245 6.46 -14.35 11.79
N VAL A 246 7.39 -13.72 12.51
CA VAL A 246 7.44 -12.25 12.61
C VAL A 246 8.72 -11.71 11.99
N ILE A 247 8.56 -10.78 11.04
CA ILE A 247 9.66 -10.04 10.44
C ILE A 247 9.58 -8.59 10.92
N ARG A 248 10.67 -8.08 11.50
CA ARG A 248 10.81 -6.69 11.93
C ARG A 248 11.61 -5.92 10.90
N LEU A 249 11.07 -4.82 10.41
CA LEU A 249 11.70 -3.97 9.41
C LEU A 249 11.84 -2.54 9.91
N PRO A 250 12.96 -1.86 9.60
CA PRO A 250 13.05 -0.42 9.77
C PRO A 250 12.08 0.27 8.80
N PRO A 251 11.61 1.49 9.14
CA PRO A 251 10.90 2.33 8.19
C PRO A 251 11.82 2.68 7.02
N ALA A 252 11.25 2.92 5.83
CA ALA A 252 12.04 3.43 4.72
C ALA A 252 12.64 4.81 5.09
N ALA A 253 13.83 5.09 4.57
CA ALA A 253 14.46 6.39 4.80
C ALA A 253 13.60 7.48 4.14
N TYR A 254 13.45 8.62 4.81
CA TYR A 254 12.72 9.78 4.28
C TYR A 254 11.23 9.54 3.96
N VAL A 255 10.58 8.59 4.64
CA VAL A 255 9.12 8.46 4.53
C VAL A 255 8.47 9.79 4.92
N LYS A 256 7.64 10.29 4.00
CA LYS A 256 6.91 11.53 4.22
C LYS A 256 5.93 11.38 5.39
N LYS A 257 6.20 12.11 6.48
CA LYS A 257 5.21 12.34 7.53
C LYS A 257 4.10 13.22 7.00
N ARG A 258 2.85 12.80 7.18
CA ARG A 258 1.67 13.52 6.74
C ARG A 258 1.00 14.19 7.92
N SER A 259 0.57 15.43 7.73
CA SER A 259 -0.28 16.17 8.66
C SER A 259 -1.74 15.70 8.56
N ARG A 260 -2.57 16.06 9.54
CA ARG A 260 -4.03 15.78 9.48
C ARG A 260 -4.70 16.44 8.26
N SER A 261 -4.26 17.64 7.88
CA SER A 261 -4.76 18.37 6.71
C SER A 261 -4.40 17.65 5.41
N GLU A 262 -3.17 17.17 5.26
CA GLU A 262 -2.76 16.37 4.09
C GLU A 262 -3.55 15.07 3.97
N ARG A 263 -3.81 14.37 5.09
CA ARG A 263 -4.68 13.18 5.05
C ARG A 263 -6.10 13.52 4.59
N LYS A 264 -6.62 14.70 4.94
CA LYS A 264 -7.91 15.20 4.44
C LYS A 264 -7.86 15.49 2.94
N ILE A 265 -6.75 16.04 2.43
CA ILE A 265 -6.54 16.29 1.00
C ILE A 265 -6.50 14.97 0.23
N ILE A 266 -5.74 13.98 0.70
CA ILE A 266 -5.69 12.64 0.09
C ILE A 266 -7.10 12.05 0.00
N ARG A 267 -7.85 12.04 1.12
CA ARG A 267 -9.23 11.54 1.11
C ARG A 267 -10.10 12.28 0.09
N LYS A 268 -10.05 13.62 0.07
CA LYS A 268 -10.82 14.42 -0.90
C LYS A 268 -10.46 14.05 -2.34
N SER A 269 -9.18 13.85 -2.64
CA SER A 269 -8.71 13.41 -3.95
C SER A 269 -9.21 12.01 -4.30
N ASN A 270 -9.18 11.07 -3.36
CA ASN A 270 -9.69 9.71 -3.58
C ASN A 270 -11.20 9.71 -3.82
N TYR A 271 -11.97 10.51 -3.07
CA TYR A 271 -13.39 10.73 -3.38
C TYR A 271 -13.57 11.24 -4.81
N ALA A 272 -12.87 12.31 -5.18
CA ALA A 272 -13.00 12.89 -6.52
C ALA A 272 -12.69 11.87 -7.63
N ARG A 273 -11.62 11.07 -7.48
CA ARG A 273 -11.23 10.03 -8.44
C ARG A 273 -12.36 9.00 -8.66
N TRP A 274 -12.94 8.48 -7.59
CA TRP A 274 -13.99 7.46 -7.69
C TRP A 274 -15.34 8.01 -8.20
N PHE A 275 -15.55 9.33 -8.12
CA PHE A 275 -16.76 9.98 -8.61
C PHE A 275 -16.59 10.69 -9.96
N GLU A 276 -15.39 10.73 -10.54
CA GLU A 276 -15.08 11.52 -11.75
C GLU A 276 -15.98 11.17 -12.94
N ASN A 277 -16.31 9.89 -13.10
CA ASN A 277 -17.18 9.38 -14.17
C ASN A 277 -18.47 8.74 -13.62
N ALA A 278 -18.85 9.06 -12.38
CA ALA A 278 -20.04 8.50 -11.77
C ALA A 278 -21.30 8.96 -12.51
N LYS A 279 -22.23 8.03 -12.74
CA LYS A 279 -23.56 8.33 -13.25
C LYS A 279 -24.51 8.58 -12.09
N TYR A 280 -25.42 9.52 -12.28
CA TYR A 280 -26.51 9.71 -11.33
C TYR A 280 -27.53 8.58 -11.50
N GLU A 281 -27.85 7.90 -10.40
CA GLU A 281 -28.87 6.85 -10.37
C GLU A 281 -29.86 7.12 -9.22
N ASN A 282 -31.15 7.09 -9.55
CA ASN A 282 -32.22 7.19 -8.57
C ASN A 282 -32.61 5.78 -8.11
N SER A 283 -32.27 5.43 -6.87
CA SER A 283 -32.70 4.18 -6.24
C SER A 283 -33.46 4.42 -4.93
N LEU A 284 -34.45 3.58 -4.65
CA LEU A 284 -35.12 3.57 -3.35
C LEU A 284 -34.13 3.07 -2.28
N TRP A 285 -34.14 3.70 -1.11
CA TRP A 285 -33.23 3.35 0.00
C TRP A 285 -33.23 1.85 0.36
N ARG A 286 -34.37 1.16 0.19
CA ARG A 286 -34.51 -0.28 0.45
C ARG A 286 -33.69 -1.17 -0.50
N ASN A 287 -33.26 -0.66 -1.65
CA ASN A 287 -32.44 -1.39 -2.61
C ASN A 287 -30.94 -1.29 -2.27
N MET A 288 -30.53 -0.26 -1.51
CA MET A 288 -29.12 -0.06 -1.11
C MET A 288 -28.68 -0.94 0.08
N SER A 289 -29.60 -1.47 0.88
CA SER A 289 -29.26 -2.25 2.09
C SER A 289 -28.88 -3.72 1.82
N ARG A 290 -28.92 -4.18 0.56
CA ARG A 290 -28.63 -5.56 0.16
C ARG A 290 -27.24 -5.77 -0.48
N SER A 291 -26.53 -4.72 -0.85
CA SER A 291 -25.20 -4.83 -1.46
C SER A 291 -24.12 -5.00 -0.39
N LEU A 292 -23.80 -6.26 -0.06
CA LEU A 292 -22.64 -6.61 0.76
C LEU A 292 -21.32 -6.57 -0.04
N SER A 293 -21.40 -6.47 -1.37
CA SER A 293 -20.29 -6.34 -2.32
C SER A 293 -20.55 -5.17 -3.27
N PHE A 294 -19.49 -4.45 -3.64
CA PHE A 294 -19.52 -3.30 -4.55
C PHE A 294 -19.47 -3.68 -6.03
N CYS A 295 -19.21 -4.96 -6.35
CA CYS A 295 -19.11 -5.44 -7.72
C CYS A 295 -20.25 -6.42 -7.98
N TYR A 296 -21.33 -5.92 -8.60
CA TYR A 296 -22.35 -6.72 -9.27
C TYR A 296 -22.12 -6.70 -10.78
#